data_AF-A0A5B7B7C1-F1
#
_entry.id   AF-A0A5B7B7C1-F1
#
_cell.length_a   1.000
_cell.length_b   1.000
_cell.length_c   1.000
_cell.angle_alpha   90.00
_cell.angle_beta   90.00
_cell.angle_gamma   90.00
#
_symmetry.space_group_name_H-M   'P 1'
#
loop_
_entity.id
_entity.type
_entity.pdbx_description
1 polymer ?
#
loop_
_entity_poly.entity_id
_entity_poly.type
_entity_poly.pdbx_seq_one_letter_code
_entity_poly.pdbx_strand_id
1 'polypeptide(L)'
;PSKDGPLPCLVWSYPGEFKSKDAAGQVRGSPNEFAGIGPTSALLWLARRFAILSGPTIPIIGEGDEEANDRYVEQLVVSAEAAVEELIQRRVAHPNKIAVGGHSYGAFMTANLLAHAPHLFCCGIARSGAYNRTLTPFGFQNEERTLWEATTTY
;
A
#
# COMPACT_ATOMS: atom_id res chain seq x y z
N PRO A 1 15.89 19.17 -21.82
CA PRO A 1 16.30 17.84 -21.26
C PRO A 1 16.30 17.90 -19.73
N SER A 2 15.46 17.12 -19.03
CA SER A 2 15.47 17.12 -17.57
C SER A 2 16.81 16.57 -17.06
N LYS A 3 17.36 17.22 -16.03
CA LYS A 3 18.71 16.96 -15.51
C LYS A 3 18.86 15.55 -14.94
N ASP A 4 17.75 14.96 -14.50
CA ASP A 4 17.62 13.58 -14.08
C ASP A 4 16.39 12.98 -14.81
N GLY A 5 16.54 11.77 -15.36
CA GLY A 5 15.44 11.00 -15.97
C GLY A 5 14.61 10.26 -14.90
N PRO A 6 13.78 9.28 -15.29
CA PRO A 6 13.02 8.46 -14.33
C PRO A 6 13.94 7.80 -13.29
N LEU A 7 13.58 7.94 -12.02
CA LEU A 7 14.39 7.49 -10.87
C LEU A 7 13.96 6.10 -10.38
N PRO A 8 14.81 5.37 -9.65
CA PRO A 8 14.35 4.30 -8.77
C PRO A 8 13.28 4.87 -7.82
N CYS A 9 12.20 4.14 -7.62
CA CYS A 9 11.06 4.62 -6.84
C CYS A 9 10.75 3.68 -5.67
N LEU A 10 10.44 4.25 -4.51
CA LEU A 10 9.88 3.53 -3.37
C LEU A 10 8.45 4.02 -3.15
N VAL A 11 7.49 3.11 -3.32
CA VAL A 11 6.10 3.29 -2.92
C VAL A 11 5.99 2.88 -1.46
N TRP A 12 5.69 3.82 -0.57
CA TRP A 12 5.54 3.56 0.86
C TRP A 12 4.09 3.84 1.27
N SER A 13 3.32 2.81 1.60
CA SER A 13 1.88 2.95 1.88
C SER A 13 1.41 2.12 3.07
N TYR A 14 0.22 2.48 3.55
CA TYR A 14 -0.59 1.78 4.54
C TYR A 14 -2.02 1.75 3.99
N PRO A 15 -2.58 0.59 3.63
CA PRO A 15 -3.94 0.53 3.10
C PRO A 15 -4.95 1.11 4.07
N GLY A 16 -5.93 1.85 3.53
CA GLY A 16 -7.07 2.34 4.30
C GLY A 16 -8.31 1.50 4.04
N GLU A 17 -9.01 1.10 5.08
CA GLU A 17 -10.31 0.43 4.95
C GLU A 17 -11.46 1.46 5.01
N PHE A 18 -12.43 1.30 4.10
CA PHE A 18 -13.53 2.23 3.93
C PHE A 18 -14.87 1.49 3.80
N LYS A 19 -15.94 2.06 4.38
CA LYS A 19 -17.30 1.52 4.30
C LYS A 19 -18.10 2.02 3.08
N SER A 20 -17.52 2.89 2.24
CA SER A 20 -18.12 3.34 0.98
C SER A 20 -17.08 3.89 0.01
N LYS A 21 -17.41 3.87 -1.28
CA LYS A 21 -16.58 4.46 -2.35
C LYS A 21 -16.44 5.97 -2.20
N ASP A 22 -17.52 6.65 -1.81
CA ASP A 22 -17.50 8.09 -1.57
C ASP A 22 -16.51 8.48 -0.48
N ALA A 23 -16.42 7.69 0.59
CA ALA A 23 -15.46 7.91 1.67
C ALA A 23 -14.02 7.63 1.24
N ALA A 24 -13.81 6.60 0.41
CA ALA A 24 -12.49 6.25 -0.14
C ALA A 24 -11.98 7.31 -1.15
N GLY A 25 -12.88 7.97 -1.88
CA GLY A 25 -12.55 9.00 -2.85
C GLY A 25 -12.21 10.37 -2.25
N GLN A 26 -12.41 10.58 -0.95
CA GLN A 26 -12.05 11.84 -0.29
C GLN A 26 -10.53 11.95 -0.15
N VAL A 27 -9.97 13.09 -0.60
CA VAL A 27 -8.59 13.45 -0.24
C VAL A 27 -8.57 13.82 1.23
N ARG A 28 -7.98 12.93 2.05
CA ARG A 28 -7.77 13.16 3.49
C ARG A 28 -6.33 13.63 3.71
N GLY A 29 -6.16 14.76 4.38
CA GLY A 29 -4.86 15.32 4.73
C GLY A 29 -4.85 16.85 4.63
N SER A 30 -4.09 17.50 5.50
CA SER A 30 -3.89 18.95 5.42
C SER A 30 -2.79 19.26 4.41
N PRO A 31 -2.98 20.20 3.47
CA PRO A 31 -1.89 20.67 2.60
C PRO A 31 -0.77 21.37 3.40
N ASN A 32 -1.01 21.67 4.68
CA ASN A 32 -0.09 22.37 5.57
C ASN A 32 0.54 21.45 6.62
N GLU A 33 0.46 20.12 6.45
CA GLU A 33 1.10 19.18 7.36
C GLU A 33 2.62 19.11 7.12
N PHE A 34 3.40 19.24 8.19
CA PHE A 34 4.85 19.09 8.11
C PHE A 34 5.24 17.61 7.99
N ALA A 35 6.21 17.31 7.11
CA ALA A 35 6.74 15.96 6.98
C ALA A 35 7.51 15.54 8.24
N GLY A 36 6.98 14.57 8.98
CA GLY A 36 7.70 13.91 10.08
C GLY A 36 8.79 12.98 9.53
N ILE A 37 10.06 13.35 9.71
CA ILE A 37 11.20 12.50 9.31
C ILE A 37 11.80 11.84 10.54
N GLY A 38 11.50 10.56 10.71
CA GLY A 38 12.13 9.69 11.71
C GLY A 38 13.20 8.76 11.12
N PRO A 39 13.94 8.03 11.97
CA PRO A 39 15.03 7.13 11.55
C PRO A 39 14.58 5.97 10.64
N THR A 40 13.27 5.69 10.59
CA THR A 40 12.69 4.63 9.77
C THR A 40 11.80 5.16 8.64
N SER A 41 11.89 6.45 8.34
CA SER A 41 11.09 7.10 7.31
C SER A 41 11.59 6.73 5.91
N ALA A 42 10.65 6.43 5.00
CA ALA A 42 10.95 6.25 3.59
C ALA A 42 11.55 7.51 2.95
N LEU A 43 11.29 8.69 3.51
CA LEU A 43 11.82 9.97 3.01
C LEU A 43 13.34 10.07 3.09
N LEU A 44 14.01 9.27 3.96
CA LEU A 44 15.47 9.23 4.03
C LEU A 44 16.11 8.80 2.70
N TRP A 45 15.38 8.06 1.86
CA TRP A 45 15.86 7.62 0.54
C TRP A 45 15.93 8.75 -0.50
N LEU A 46 15.29 9.91 -0.26
CA LEU A 46 15.44 11.10 -1.10
C LEU A 46 16.92 11.52 -1.20
N ALA A 47 17.68 11.41 -0.10
CA ALA A 47 19.12 11.70 -0.06
C ALA A 47 19.95 10.76 -0.95
N ARG A 48 19.37 9.61 -1.35
CA ARG A 48 19.98 8.61 -2.24
C ARG A 48 19.42 8.67 -3.67
N ARG A 49 18.71 9.75 -4.02
CA ARG A 49 18.08 9.97 -5.35
C ARG A 49 17.00 8.96 -5.71
N PHE A 50 16.20 8.55 -4.73
CA PHE A 50 14.96 7.82 -4.99
C PHE A 50 13.80 8.81 -5.14
N ALA A 51 12.87 8.51 -6.05
CA ALA A 51 11.53 9.07 -5.99
C ALA A 51 10.73 8.35 -4.92
N ILE A 52 9.92 9.07 -4.13
CA ILE A 52 9.08 8.46 -3.08
C ILE A 52 7.61 8.78 -3.37
N LEU A 53 6.80 7.74 -3.58
CA LEU A 53 5.35 7.86 -3.52
C LEU A 53 4.93 7.55 -2.07
N SER A 54 4.72 8.61 -1.29
CA SER A 54 4.46 8.51 0.15
C SER A 54 2.97 8.57 0.44
N GLY A 55 2.45 7.52 1.07
CA GLY A 55 1.07 7.45 1.55
C GLY A 55 -0.03 7.50 0.47
N PRO A 56 0.09 6.83 -0.69
CA PRO A 56 -1.07 6.66 -1.56
C PRO A 56 -2.15 5.89 -0.79
N THR A 57 -3.41 6.27 -0.94
CA THR A 57 -4.52 5.82 -0.08
C THR A 57 -4.78 4.30 -0.10
N ILE A 58 -4.43 3.60 -1.20
CA ILE A 58 -4.64 2.15 -1.42
C ILE A 58 -5.92 1.65 -0.71
N PRO A 59 -7.09 2.02 -1.23
CA PRO A 59 -8.35 1.80 -0.54
C PRO A 59 -8.76 0.31 -0.60
N ILE A 60 -9.24 -0.19 0.54
CA ILE A 60 -9.90 -1.48 0.68
C ILE A 60 -11.34 -1.20 1.10
N ILE A 61 -12.27 -1.41 0.19
CA ILE A 61 -13.67 -1.00 0.34
C ILE A 61 -14.51 -2.23 0.64
N GLY A 62 -15.28 -2.18 1.73
CA GLY A 62 -16.43 -3.05 1.98
C GLY A 62 -17.68 -2.19 1.98
N GLU A 63 -18.70 -2.52 1.21
CA GLU A 63 -19.91 -1.70 1.06
C GLU A 63 -21.17 -2.57 1.18
N GLY A 64 -22.16 -2.10 1.93
CA GLY A 64 -23.34 -2.89 2.25
C GLY A 64 -22.99 -4.09 3.12
N ASP A 65 -23.32 -5.29 2.63
CA ASP A 65 -23.07 -6.56 3.32
C ASP A 65 -21.69 -7.18 2.96
N GLU A 66 -20.92 -6.56 2.07
CA GLU A 66 -19.58 -7.03 1.70
C GLU A 66 -18.52 -6.52 2.69
N GLU A 67 -17.73 -7.45 3.23
CA GLU A 67 -16.60 -7.09 4.09
C GLU A 67 -15.36 -6.73 3.26
N ALA A 68 -14.64 -5.72 3.72
CA ALA A 68 -13.52 -5.12 3.00
C ALA A 68 -12.44 -6.16 2.62
N ASN A 69 -12.20 -7.14 3.50
CA ASN A 69 -11.17 -8.14 3.31
C ASN A 69 -11.50 -9.24 2.29
N ASP A 70 -12.78 -9.43 1.96
CA ASP A 70 -13.19 -10.52 1.05
C ASP A 70 -12.65 -10.31 -0.37
N ARG A 71 -12.37 -9.04 -0.73
CA ARG A 71 -11.74 -8.65 -2.01
C ARG A 71 -10.39 -7.96 -1.80
N TYR A 72 -9.74 -8.19 -0.67
CA TYR A 72 -8.52 -7.49 -0.28
C TYR A 72 -7.47 -7.50 -1.40
N VAL A 73 -7.09 -8.69 -1.87
CA VAL A 73 -6.01 -8.87 -2.85
C VAL A 73 -6.34 -8.20 -4.18
N GLU A 74 -7.58 -8.34 -4.67
CA GLU A 74 -8.03 -7.73 -5.92
C GLU A 74 -7.92 -6.19 -5.84
N GLN A 75 -8.45 -5.59 -4.77
CA GLN A 75 -8.43 -4.15 -4.56
C GLN A 75 -7.00 -3.61 -4.39
N LEU A 76 -6.14 -4.38 -3.72
CA LEU A 76 -4.72 -4.09 -3.53
C LEU A 76 -3.99 -4.01 -4.87
N VAL A 77 -4.16 -5.04 -5.71
CA VAL A 77 -3.47 -5.15 -7.00
C VAL A 77 -3.90 -4.02 -7.93
N VAL A 78 -5.21 -3.80 -8.10
CA VAL A 78 -5.72 -2.74 -8.99
C VAL A 78 -5.26 -1.35 -8.52
N SER A 79 -5.26 -1.10 -7.21
CA SER A 79 -4.77 0.18 -6.66
C SER A 79 -3.27 0.38 -6.89
N ALA A 80 -2.48 -0.69 -6.75
CA ALA A 80 -1.05 -0.65 -7.00
C ALA A 80 -0.72 -0.46 -8.49
N GLU A 81 -1.45 -1.12 -9.38
CA GLU A 81 -1.33 -0.96 -10.84
C GLU A 81 -1.56 0.52 -11.22
N ALA A 82 -2.67 1.11 -10.76
CA ALA A 82 -2.99 2.51 -11.04
C ALA A 82 -1.89 3.47 -10.52
N ALA A 83 -1.37 3.24 -9.31
CA ALA A 83 -0.30 4.06 -8.74
C ALA A 83 1.02 3.94 -9.54
N VAL A 84 1.37 2.72 -9.97
CA VAL A 84 2.58 2.46 -10.76
C VAL A 84 2.46 3.04 -12.17
N GLU A 85 1.32 2.86 -12.82
CA GLU A 85 1.03 3.41 -14.14
C GLU A 85 1.18 4.93 -14.14
N GLU A 86 0.61 5.61 -13.15
CA GLU A 86 0.71 7.07 -13.01
C GLU A 86 2.16 7.55 -12.82
N LEU A 87 2.95 6.84 -12.02
CA LEU A 87 4.38 7.15 -11.82
C LEU A 87 5.19 7.02 -13.12
N ILE A 88 4.88 6.01 -13.93
CA ILE A 88 5.53 5.77 -15.23
C ILE A 88 5.07 6.81 -16.25
N GLN A 89 3.76 7.08 -16.33
CA GLN A 89 3.16 8.05 -17.25
C GLN A 89 3.74 9.45 -17.03
N ARG A 90 3.91 9.87 -15.76
CA ARG A 90 4.55 11.14 -15.40
C ARG A 90 6.06 11.14 -15.55
N ARG A 91 6.68 10.00 -15.91
CA ARG A 91 8.13 9.80 -16.03
C ARG A 91 8.89 10.06 -14.72
N VAL A 92 8.24 9.80 -13.59
CA VAL A 92 8.84 9.94 -12.25
C VAL A 92 9.67 8.69 -11.93
N ALA A 93 9.12 7.51 -12.20
CA ALA A 93 9.72 6.22 -11.86
C ALA A 93 10.21 5.46 -13.08
N HIS A 94 11.35 4.78 -12.96
CA HIS A 94 11.79 3.81 -13.95
C HIS A 94 10.98 2.50 -13.78
N PRO A 95 10.30 1.97 -14.83
CA PRO A 95 9.38 0.84 -14.70
C PRO A 95 9.95 -0.39 -13.96
N ASN A 96 11.21 -0.75 -14.26
CA ASN A 96 11.84 -1.93 -13.66
C ASN A 96 12.54 -1.66 -12.30
N LYS A 97 12.33 -0.48 -11.69
CA LYS A 97 13.02 -0.07 -10.45
C LYS A 97 12.05 0.53 -9.44
N ILE A 98 10.88 -0.08 -9.31
CA ILE A 98 9.87 0.31 -8.34
C ILE A 98 9.86 -0.72 -7.22
N ALA A 99 10.04 -0.27 -5.99
CA ALA A 99 9.94 -1.06 -4.79
C ALA A 99 8.68 -0.66 -4.02
N VAL A 100 8.10 -1.60 -3.26
CA VAL A 100 6.96 -1.34 -2.37
C VAL A 100 7.33 -1.60 -0.92
N GLY A 101 6.80 -0.80 0.00
CA GLY A 101 7.05 -1.00 1.42
C GLY A 101 5.95 -0.45 2.30
N GLY A 102 5.95 -0.91 3.54
CA GLY A 102 5.02 -0.46 4.55
C GLY A 102 5.30 -1.06 5.92
N HIS A 103 4.57 -0.55 6.91
CA HIS A 103 4.63 -0.99 8.30
C HIS A 103 3.29 -1.55 8.75
N SER A 104 3.28 -2.57 9.63
CA SER A 104 2.05 -3.18 10.16
C SER A 104 1.14 -3.63 9.02
N TYR A 105 -0.03 -3.02 8.80
CA TYR A 105 -0.88 -3.39 7.67
C TYR A 105 -0.22 -3.12 6.31
N GLY A 106 0.59 -2.07 6.21
CA GLY A 106 1.40 -1.82 5.00
C GLY A 106 2.44 -2.91 4.73
N ALA A 107 2.90 -3.63 5.77
CA ALA A 107 3.79 -4.77 5.58
C ALA A 107 3.04 -6.00 5.07
N PHE A 108 1.80 -6.20 5.55
CA PHE A 108 0.90 -7.23 5.01
C PHE A 108 0.54 -6.94 3.54
N MET A 109 0.24 -5.68 3.19
CA MET A 109 0.11 -5.23 1.80
C MET A 109 1.35 -5.55 0.98
N THR A 110 2.54 -5.19 1.48
CA THR A 110 3.80 -5.40 0.78
C THR A 110 3.99 -6.87 0.41
N ALA A 111 3.72 -7.78 1.36
CA ALA A 111 3.82 -9.22 1.12
C ALA A 111 2.82 -9.70 0.06
N ASN A 112 1.56 -9.27 0.14
CA ASN A 112 0.52 -9.63 -0.83
C ASN A 112 0.83 -9.09 -2.24
N LEU A 113 1.30 -7.84 -2.36
CA LEU A 113 1.68 -7.27 -3.66
C LEU A 113 2.85 -8.02 -4.31
N LEU A 114 3.85 -8.43 -3.53
CA LEU A 114 4.95 -9.24 -4.07
C LEU A 114 4.50 -10.64 -4.50
N ALA A 115 3.49 -11.21 -3.84
CA ALA A 115 2.96 -12.52 -4.19
C ALA A 115 2.01 -12.49 -5.40
N HIS A 116 1.17 -11.45 -5.50
CA HIS A 116 0.07 -11.39 -6.47
C HIS A 116 0.28 -10.40 -7.61
N ALA A 117 1.21 -9.46 -7.48
CA ALA A 117 1.62 -8.52 -8.53
C ALA A 117 3.15 -8.40 -8.65
N PRO A 118 3.89 -9.52 -8.78
CA PRO A 118 5.36 -9.51 -8.82
C PRO A 118 5.93 -8.75 -10.03
N HIS A 119 5.13 -8.51 -11.06
CA HIS A 119 5.51 -7.78 -12.26
C HIS A 119 5.59 -6.26 -12.04
N LEU A 120 4.98 -5.73 -10.97
CA LEU A 120 4.99 -4.30 -10.65
C LEU A 120 6.21 -3.88 -9.84
N PHE A 121 6.77 -4.79 -9.03
CA PHE A 121 7.75 -4.45 -8.01
C PHE A 121 8.99 -5.32 -8.09
N CYS A 122 10.18 -4.70 -8.08
CA CYS A 122 11.45 -5.42 -8.11
C CYS A 122 11.86 -5.98 -6.74
N CYS A 123 11.34 -5.40 -5.65
CA CYS A 123 11.54 -5.85 -4.27
C CYS A 123 10.54 -5.18 -3.32
N GLY A 124 10.54 -5.57 -2.04
CA GLY A 124 9.77 -4.86 -1.04
C GLY A 124 10.30 -4.91 0.40
N ILE A 125 9.75 -4.03 1.24
CA ILE A 125 10.13 -3.81 2.64
C ILE A 125 8.89 -4.01 3.53
N ALA A 126 8.73 -5.21 4.09
CA ALA A 126 7.60 -5.56 4.95
C ALA A 126 7.99 -5.46 6.44
N ARG A 127 7.68 -4.32 7.08
CA ARG A 127 8.07 -4.04 8.48
C ARG A 127 6.96 -4.38 9.48
N SER A 128 7.21 -5.33 10.37
CA SER A 128 6.31 -5.66 11.51
C SER A 128 4.86 -6.03 11.09
N GLY A 129 4.71 -6.78 10.00
CA GLY A 129 3.39 -7.23 9.52
C GLY A 129 2.86 -8.46 10.26
N ALA A 130 1.54 -8.68 10.15
CA ALA A 130 0.90 -9.92 10.57
C ALA A 130 0.61 -10.78 9.33
N TYR A 131 1.37 -11.87 9.16
CA TYR A 131 1.30 -12.71 7.95
C TYR A 131 0.52 -13.99 8.15
N ASN A 132 0.41 -14.46 9.39
CA ASN A 132 -0.31 -15.68 9.73
C ASN A 132 -1.57 -15.32 10.53
N ARG A 133 -2.73 -15.51 9.92
CA ARG A 133 -4.04 -15.20 10.52
C ARG A 133 -4.34 -16.07 11.75
N THR A 134 -3.77 -17.28 11.85
CA THR A 134 -3.94 -18.14 13.04
C THR A 134 -3.35 -17.53 14.32
N LEU A 135 -2.42 -16.57 14.20
CA LEU A 135 -1.84 -15.83 15.32
C LEU A 135 -2.64 -14.58 15.71
N THR A 136 -3.69 -14.25 14.98
CA THR A 136 -4.57 -13.08 15.22
C THR A 136 -6.04 -13.48 14.99
N PRO A 137 -6.57 -14.42 15.79
CA PRO A 137 -7.85 -15.08 15.49
C PRO A 137 -9.10 -14.26 15.86
N PHE A 138 -8.96 -13.12 16.55
CA PHE A 138 -10.08 -12.30 17.04
C PHE A 138 -10.21 -10.96 16.28
N GLY A 139 -9.94 -10.99 14.98
CA GLY A 139 -9.97 -9.81 14.11
C GLY A 139 -8.60 -9.36 13.62
N PHE A 140 -8.59 -8.36 12.73
CA PHE A 140 -7.40 -7.73 12.16
C PHE A 140 -7.73 -6.43 11.44
N GLN A 141 -7.06 -5.34 11.83
CA GLN A 141 -7.46 -3.99 11.41
C GLN A 141 -8.93 -3.74 11.76
N ASN A 142 -9.80 -3.42 10.80
CA ASN A 142 -11.24 -3.30 11.05
C ASN A 142 -12.04 -4.56 10.69
N GLU A 143 -11.37 -5.72 10.53
CA GLU A 143 -12.08 -7.00 10.50
C GLU A 143 -12.66 -7.29 11.89
N GLU A 144 -13.98 -7.30 11.98
CA GLU A 144 -14.71 -7.64 13.20
C GLU A 144 -14.94 -9.16 13.31
N ARG A 145 -14.93 -9.89 12.19
CA ARG A 145 -15.08 -11.35 12.18
C ARG A 145 -13.85 -12.04 12.77
N THR A 146 -14.11 -13.09 13.54
CA THR A 146 -13.08 -14.02 14.01
C THR A 146 -12.61 -14.93 12.87
N LEU A 147 -11.48 -15.62 13.08
CA LEU A 147 -10.96 -16.61 12.13
C LEU A 147 -11.98 -17.70 11.78
N TRP A 148 -12.86 -18.06 12.71
CA TRP A 148 -13.88 -19.10 12.51
C TRP A 148 -15.09 -18.61 11.73
N GLU A 149 -15.38 -17.31 11.74
CA GLU A 149 -16.47 -16.69 10.98
C GLU A 149 -16.06 -16.43 9.52
N ALA A 150 -14.76 -16.24 9.25
CA ALA A 150 -14.22 -15.88 7.93
C ALA A 150 -13.18 -16.90 7.40
N THR A 151 -13.41 -18.20 7.60
CA THR A 151 -12.45 -19.27 7.22
C THR A 151 -12.17 -19.37 5.73
N THR A 152 -13.07 -18.92 4.86
CA THR A 152 -12.86 -18.93 3.39
C THR A 152 -12.03 -17.74 2.90
N THR A 153 -11.95 -16.68 3.70
CA THR A 153 -11.19 -15.46 3.38
C THR A 153 -9.73 -15.57 3.83
N TYR A 154 -9.43 -16.39 4.86
CA TYR A 154 -8.14 -16.43 5.55
C TYR A 154 -7.44 -17.79 5.54
#